data_AF-A0A849UE85-F1
#
_entry.id   AF-A0A849UE85-F1
#
_cell.length_a   1.000
_cell.length_b   1.000
_cell.length_c   1.000
_cell.angle_alpha   90.00
_cell.angle_beta   90.00
_cell.angle_gamma   90.00
#
_symmetry.space_group_name_H-M   'P 1'
#
loop_
_entity.id
_entity.type
_entity.pdbx_description
1 polymer ?
#
loop_
_entity_poly.entity_id
_entity_poly.type
_entity_poly.pdbx_seq_one_letter_code
_entity_poly.pdbx_strand_id
1 'polypeptide(L)' 'MKLATWNVNSLNVRLPHVLDWLRDNPIDVLCIQETKQEDSKFPYADLKAA' A
#
# COMPACT_ATOMS: atom_id res chain seq x y z
N MET A 1 8.26 -3.13 -16.50
CA MET A 1 7.06 -3.57 -15.78
C MET A 1 7.46 -4.49 -14.63
N LYS A 2 7.46 -3.96 -13.42
CA LYS A 2 7.73 -4.63 -12.14
C LYS A 2 6.44 -4.67 -11.34
N LEU A 3 6.10 -5.85 -10.85
CA LEU A 3 4.90 -6.11 -10.08
C LEU A 3 5.33 -6.59 -8.70
N ALA A 4 4.66 -6.11 -7.66
CA ALA A 4 4.85 -6.59 -6.29
C ALA A 4 3.50 -6.97 -5.68
N THR A 5 3.55 -7.89 -4.72
CA THR A 5 2.40 -8.27 -3.91
C THR A 5 2.79 -8.24 -2.43
N TRP A 6 1.91 -7.71 -1.58
CA TRP A 6 2.17 -7.62 -0.15
C TRP A 6 0.92 -7.84 0.68
N ASN A 7 0.94 -8.90 1.48
CA ASN A 7 0.01 -9.06 2.60
C ASN A 7 0.48 -8.17 3.77
N VAL A 8 -0.26 -7.08 4.04
CA VAL A 8 0.10 -6.07 5.05
C VAL A 8 -0.52 -6.35 6.42
N ASN A 9 -1.41 -7.34 6.52
CA ASN A 9 -2.06 -7.74 7.77
C ASN A 9 -2.72 -6.58 8.55
N SER A 10 -3.35 -5.63 7.84
CA SER A 10 -3.92 -4.33 8.25
C SER A 10 -3.13 -3.17 7.65
N LEU A 11 -3.69 -2.59 6.59
CA LEU A 11 -3.10 -1.46 5.88
C LEU A 11 -3.09 -0.20 6.75
N ASN A 12 -4.13 0.05 7.55
CA ASN A 12 -4.15 1.23 8.42
C ASN A 12 -2.94 1.27 9.38
N VAL A 13 -2.58 0.13 9.99
CA VAL A 13 -1.41 0.05 10.87
C VAL A 13 -0.09 0.14 10.10
N ARG A 14 -0.05 -0.37 8.86
CA ARG A 14 1.19 -0.51 8.07
C ARG A 14 1.36 0.59 7.02
N LEU A 15 0.44 1.55 6.90
CA LEU A 15 0.47 2.57 5.87
C LEU A 15 1.81 3.31 5.81
N PRO A 16 2.41 3.77 6.93
CA PRO A 16 3.72 4.41 6.88
C PRO A 16 4.81 3.52 6.27
N HIS A 17 4.84 2.23 6.62
CA HIS A 17 5.80 1.28 6.05
C HIS A 17 5.59 1.04 4.55
N VAL A 18 4.34 1.01 4.09
CA VAL A 18 4.02 0.88 2.66
C VAL A 18 4.50 2.11 1.90
N LEU A 19 4.23 3.31 2.41
CA LEU A 19 4.66 4.57 1.80
C LEU A 19 6.19 4.69 1.75
N ASP A 20 6.88 4.36 2.85
CA ASP A 20 8.34 4.34 2.92
C ASP A 20 8.91 3.36 1.89
N TRP A 21 8.35 2.15 1.83
CA TRP A 21 8.79 1.14 0.88
C TRP A 21 8.58 1.57 -0.57
N LEU A 22 7.44 2.19 -0.91
CA LEU A 22 7.18 2.70 -2.26
C LEU A 22 8.19 3.78 -2.69
N ARG A 23 8.60 4.66 -1.78
CA ARG A 23 9.61 5.69 -2.06
C ARG A 23 10.96 5.09 -2.44
N ASP A 24 11.34 3.99 -1.79
CA ASP A 24 12.64 3.35 -2.00
C ASP A 24 12.60 2.28 -3.12
N ASN A 25 11.42 1.82 -3.53
CA ASN A 25 11.24 0.70 -4.45
C ASN A 25 10.35 1.08 -5.64
N PRO A 26 10.91 1.58 -6.75
CA PRO A 26 10.13 1.90 -7.94
C PRO A 26 9.58 0.62 -8.59
N ILE A 27 8.25 0.49 -8.57
CA ILE A 27 7.46 -0.59 -9.17
C ILE A 27 6.30 -0.01 -9.98
N ASP A 28 5.77 -0.78 -10.93
CA ASP A 28 4.67 -0.33 -11.79
C ASP A 28 3.30 -0.66 -11.17
N VAL A 29 3.19 -1.77 -10.43
CA VAL A 29 1.95 -2.17 -9.73
C VAL A 29 2.26 -2.83 -8.39
N LEU A 30 1.53 -2.42 -7.35
CA LEU A 30 1.49 -3.08 -6.04
C LEU A 30 0.10 -3.65 -5.78
N CYS A 31 0.00 -4.96 -5.56
CA CYS A 31 -1.22 -5.60 -5.08
C CYS A 31 -1.13 -5.79 -3.56
N ILE A 32 -2.10 -5.25 -2.80
CA ILE A 32 -2.12 -5.34 -1.33
C ILE A 32 -3.22 -6.31 -0.88
N GLN A 33 -2.89 -7.20 0.06
CA GLN A 33 -3.83 -8.13 0.70
C GLN A 33 -3.95 -7.88 2.20
N GLU A 34 -5.04 -8.38 2.79
CA GLU A 34 -5.37 -8.17 4.21
C GLU A 34 -5.33 -6.69 4.61
N THR A 35 -6.01 -5.83 3.84
CA THR A 35 -6.11 -4.40 4.19
C THR A 35 -6.83 -4.20 5.53
N LYS A 36 -7.75 -5.12 5.89
CA LYS A 36 -8.53 -5.14 7.13
C LYS A 36 -9.23 -3.80 7.44
N GLN A 37 -9.73 -3.16 6.40
CA GLN A 37 -10.48 -1.92 6.51
C GLN A 37 -11.61 -1.89 5.47
N GLU A 38 -12.64 -1.12 5.78
CA GLU A 38 -13.73 -0.80 4.85
C GLU A 38 -13.24 0.10 3.71
N ASP A 39 -13.89 0.03 2.55
CA ASP A 39 -13.55 0.83 1.37
C ASP A 39 -13.56 2.34 1.66
N SER A 40 -14.50 2.79 2.51
CA SER A 40 -14.61 4.19 2.94
C SER A 40 -13.39 4.72 3.70
N LYS A 41 -12.59 3.82 4.29
CA LYS A 41 -11.37 4.11 5.06
C LYS A 41 -10.10 3.84 4.25
N PHE A 42 -10.22 3.36 3.01
CA PHE A 42 -9.04 3.05 2.20
C PHE A 42 -8.26 4.33 1.86
N PRO A 43 -6.93 4.38 2.11
CA PRO A 43 -6.12 5.60 2.03
C PRO A 43 -5.72 5.93 0.59
N TYR A 44 -6.70 6.16 -0.28
CA TYR A 44 -6.45 6.47 -1.69
C TYR A 44 -5.61 7.73 -1.89
N ALA A 45 -5.82 8.76 -1.07
CA ALA A 45 -5.09 10.02 -1.17
C ALA A 45 -3.60 9.84 -0.85
N ASP A 46 -3.29 9.15 0.25
CA ASP A 46 -1.90 8.89 0.67
C ASP A 46 -1.16 8.03 -0.36
N LEU A 47 -1.79 6.95 -0.84
CA LEU A 47 -1.18 6.04 -1.83
C LEU A 47 -0.97 6.70 -3.20
N LYS A 48 -1.78 7.69 -3.58
CA LYS A 48 -1.63 8.42 -4.84
C LYS A 48 -0.53 9.50 -4.78
N ALA A 49 -0.21 9.96 -3.57
CA ALA A 49 0.83 10.95 -3.32
C ALA A 49 2.22 10.34 -3.09
N ALA A 50 2.31 9.01 -2.91
CA ALA A 50 3.55 8.24 -2.77
C ALA A 50 4.32 8.14 -4.09
#